data_AF-A0A7S2MH19-F1
#
_entry.id   AF-A0A7S2MH19-F1
#
_cell.length_a   1.000
_cell.length_b   1.000
_cell.length_c   1.000
_cell.angle_alpha   90.00
_cell.angle_beta   90.00
_cell.angle_gamma   90.00
#
_symmetry.space_group_name_H-M   'P 1'
#
loop_
_entity.id
_entity.type
_entity.pdbx_description
1 polymer ?
#
loop_
_entity_poly.entity_id
_entity_poly.type
_entity_poly.pdbx_seq_one_letter_code
_entity_poly.pdbx_strand_id
1 'polypeptide(L)'
;GERQEAVSALMGNSELRAQLSKSLRKLPDLERLVARVHAFSTAQSSNNATYYKDIGRLRLAELIKTLEGFEALQKAMHAAAEHLAELKEEAPRLAHAMTVGEGFPDLHELLASFRAAFDR
;
A
#
# COMPACT_ATOMS: atom_id res chain seq x y z
N GLY A 1 -5.05 11.66 25.06
CA GLY A 1 -4.26 12.35 24.03
C GLY A 1 -4.29 11.52 22.78
N GLU A 2 -4.46 12.12 21.61
CA GLU A 2 -4.89 11.44 20.38
C GLU A 2 -4.13 10.14 20.02
N ARG A 3 -2.80 10.09 20.24
CA ARG A 3 -2.02 8.84 20.05
C ARG A 3 -2.33 7.76 21.09
N GLN A 4 -2.57 8.16 22.35
CA GLN A 4 -2.94 7.23 23.42
C GLN A 4 -4.35 6.67 23.20
N GLU A 5 -5.29 7.50 22.71
CA GLU A 5 -6.63 7.05 22.31
C GLU A 5 -6.56 6.00 21.20
N ALA A 6 -5.76 6.24 20.15
CA ALA A 6 -5.51 5.26 19.09
C ALA A 6 -4.90 3.95 19.63
N VAL A 7 -3.94 4.03 20.56
CA VAL A 7 -3.35 2.83 21.19
C VAL A 7 -4.40 2.07 22.02
N SER A 8 -5.18 2.78 22.83
CA SER A 8 -6.24 2.18 23.66
C SER A 8 -7.31 1.50 22.81
N ALA A 9 -7.78 2.15 21.74
CA ALA A 9 -8.76 1.58 20.82
C ALA A 9 -8.21 0.32 20.11
N LEU A 10 -6.96 0.37 19.63
CA LEU A 10 -6.31 -0.80 19.04
C LEU A 10 -6.08 -1.93 20.05
N MET A 11 -5.87 -1.61 21.33
CA MET A 11 -5.79 -2.60 22.40
C MET A 11 -7.14 -3.28 22.66
N GLY A 12 -8.22 -2.49 22.67
CA GLY A 12 -9.61 -2.96 22.84
C GLY A 12 -10.11 -3.81 21.68
N ASN A 13 -9.70 -3.51 20.44
CA ASN A 13 -10.12 -4.26 19.26
C ASN A 13 -9.08 -5.32 18.84
N SER A 14 -9.13 -6.49 19.50
CA SER A 14 -8.18 -7.58 19.25
C SER A 14 -8.30 -8.22 17.87
N GLU A 15 -9.50 -8.22 17.28
CA GLU A 15 -9.79 -8.78 15.96
C GLU A 15 -9.17 -7.93 14.86
N LEU A 16 -9.44 -6.62 14.85
CA LEU A 16 -8.81 -5.66 13.94
C LEU A 16 -7.29 -5.76 14.00
N ARG A 17 -6.72 -5.82 15.21
CA ARG A 17 -5.27 -5.93 15.40
C ARG A 17 -4.71 -7.23 14.82
N ALA A 18 -5.38 -8.36 15.00
CA ALA A 18 -4.96 -9.64 14.45
C ALA A 18 -5.04 -9.65 12.92
N GLN A 19 -6.14 -9.13 12.36
CA GLN A 19 -6.40 -9.02 10.93
C GLN A 19 -5.35 -8.15 10.23
N LEU A 20 -5.09 -6.94 10.78
CA LEU A 20 -4.06 -6.04 10.27
C LEU A 20 -2.67 -6.63 10.43
N SER A 21 -2.33 -7.18 11.60
CA SER A 21 -0.99 -7.76 11.83
C SER A 21 -0.68 -8.88 10.83
N LYS A 22 -1.65 -9.76 10.54
CA LYS A 22 -1.52 -10.83 9.56
C LYS A 22 -1.28 -10.32 8.14
N SER A 23 -1.95 -9.23 7.77
CA SER A 23 -1.89 -8.66 6.42
C SER A 23 -0.65 -7.79 6.23
N LEU A 24 -0.40 -6.85 7.14
CA LEU A 24 0.69 -5.88 7.06
C LEU A 24 2.07 -6.52 7.20
N ARG A 25 2.21 -7.61 7.97
CA ARG A 25 3.50 -8.35 8.08
C ARG A 25 4.00 -8.95 6.77
N LYS A 26 3.10 -9.14 5.79
CA LYS A 26 3.45 -9.71 4.49
C LYS A 26 3.82 -8.63 3.47
N LEU A 27 3.61 -7.36 3.80
CA LEU A 27 3.94 -6.27 2.89
C LEU A 27 5.45 -6.15 2.74
N PRO A 28 5.94 -5.97 1.50
CA PRO A 28 7.32 -5.57 1.30
C PRO A 28 7.53 -4.13 1.78
N ASP A 29 8.78 -3.69 1.82
CA ASP A 29 9.11 -2.29 1.99
C ASP A 29 8.66 -1.49 0.75
N LEU A 30 7.42 -0.99 0.82
CA LEU A 30 6.75 -0.25 -0.25
C LEU A 30 7.42 1.09 -0.55
N GLU A 31 7.91 1.77 0.49
CA GLU A 31 8.62 3.04 0.33
C GLU A 31 9.88 2.86 -0.52
N ARG A 32 10.71 1.85 -0.19
CA ARG A 32 11.91 1.54 -0.97
C ARG A 32 11.58 1.04 -2.38
N LEU A 33 10.48 0.31 -2.54
CA LEU A 33 10.02 -0.15 -3.85
C LEU A 33 9.66 1.04 -4.76
N VAL A 34 8.85 1.97 -4.26
CA VAL A 34 8.49 3.20 -4.99
C VAL A 34 9.73 4.02 -5.34
N ALA A 35 10.66 4.18 -4.38
CA ALA A 35 11.90 4.92 -4.63
C ALA A 35 12.76 4.30 -5.75
N ARG A 36 12.84 2.96 -5.81
CA ARG A 36 13.57 2.26 -6.89
C ARG A 36 12.88 2.38 -8.25
N VAL A 37 11.57 2.20 -8.29
CA VAL A 37 10.78 2.40 -9.52
C VAL A 37 10.97 3.82 -10.05
N HIS A 38 10.90 4.82 -9.17
CA HIS A 38 11.16 6.21 -9.52
C HIS A 38 12.58 6.41 -10.05
N ALA A 39 13.61 5.90 -9.36
CA ALA A 39 15.00 6.00 -9.81
C ALA A 39 15.25 5.36 -11.20
N PHE A 40 14.56 4.26 -11.53
CA PHE A 40 14.67 3.65 -12.86
C PHE A 40 14.04 4.49 -13.96
N SER A 41 12.94 5.19 -13.67
CA SER A 41 12.30 6.09 -14.63
C SER A 41 13.20 7.28 -14.99
N THR A 42 13.89 7.88 -14.01
CA THR A 42 14.77 9.04 -14.20
C THR A 42 16.11 8.68 -14.84
N ALA A 43 16.64 7.49 -14.57
CA ALA A 43 17.87 6.99 -15.19
C ALA A 43 17.69 6.61 -16.68
N GLN A 44 16.46 6.35 -17.12
CA GLN A 44 16.17 6.04 -18.53
C GLN A 44 16.10 7.30 -19.40
N SER A 45 15.64 8.42 -18.84
CA SER A 45 15.59 9.71 -19.54
C SER A 45 16.95 10.36 -19.76
N SER A 46 18.02 9.86 -19.14
CA SER A 46 19.38 10.40 -19.22
C SER A 46 20.42 9.51 -19.91
N ASN A 47 20.08 8.27 -20.30
CA ASN A 47 21.05 7.30 -20.82
C ASN A 47 20.86 7.02 -22.32
N ASN A 48 21.86 7.38 -23.14
CA ASN A 48 22.00 6.97 -24.55
C ASN A 48 22.62 5.56 -24.73
N ALA A 49 22.76 4.80 -23.64
CA ALA A 49 23.46 3.52 -23.64
C ALA A 49 22.49 2.36 -23.92
N THR A 50 22.79 1.59 -24.97
CA THR A 50 22.05 0.39 -25.39
C THR A 50 22.27 -0.75 -24.40
N TYR A 51 21.61 -0.71 -23.24
CA TYR A 51 21.68 -1.80 -22.28
C TYR A 51 20.75 -2.96 -22.67
N TYR A 52 21.29 -4.17 -22.54
CA TYR A 52 20.71 -5.45 -22.96
C TYR A 52 19.46 -5.83 -22.15
N LYS A 53 18.65 -6.75 -22.72
CA LYS A 53 17.30 -7.19 -22.31
C LYS A 53 17.00 -7.37 -20.80
N ASP A 54 18.00 -7.67 -19.96
CA ASP A 54 17.78 -8.05 -18.55
C ASP A 54 17.38 -6.88 -17.63
N ILE A 55 17.81 -5.65 -17.93
CA ILE A 55 17.44 -4.48 -17.12
C ILE A 55 15.95 -4.18 -17.23
N GLY A 56 15.37 -4.33 -18.43
CA GLY A 56 13.93 -4.13 -18.65
C GLY A 56 13.09 -5.13 -17.86
N ARG A 57 13.50 -6.40 -17.85
CA ARG A 57 12.82 -7.46 -17.08
C ARG A 57 12.89 -7.22 -15.58
N LEU A 58 14.04 -6.80 -15.06
CA LEU A 58 14.22 -6.47 -13.65
C LEU A 58 13.29 -5.31 -13.24
N ARG A 59 13.27 -4.23 -14.05
CA ARG A 59 12.41 -3.06 -13.80
C ARG A 59 10.93 -3.42 -13.79
N LEU A 60 10.48 -4.22 -14.76
CA LEU A 60 9.11 -4.68 -14.82
C LEU A 60 8.75 -5.54 -13.59
N ALA A 61 9.64 -6.46 -13.19
CA ALA A 61 9.42 -7.27 -11.99
C ALA A 61 9.33 -6.43 -10.72
N GLU A 62 10.16 -5.38 -10.59
CA GLU A 62 10.06 -4.45 -9.45
C GLU A 62 8.77 -3.64 -9.47
N LEU A 63 8.32 -3.17 -10.64
CA LEU A 63 7.04 -2.48 -10.77
C LEU A 63 5.88 -3.40 -10.39
N ILE A 64 5.83 -4.63 -10.91
CA ILE A 64 4.79 -5.62 -10.58
C ILE A 64 4.77 -5.88 -9.06
N LYS A 65 5.92 -6.11 -8.45
CA LYS A 65 6.03 -6.32 -7.00
C LYS A 65 5.54 -5.12 -6.19
N THR A 66 5.76 -3.90 -6.70
CA THR A 66 5.27 -2.66 -6.09
C THR A 66 3.74 -2.62 -6.15
N LEU A 67 3.15 -2.88 -7.33
CA LEU A 67 1.70 -2.91 -7.52
C LEU A 67 1.02 -3.96 -6.64
N GLU A 68 1.55 -5.19 -6.59
CA GLU A 68 1.05 -6.27 -5.74
C GLU A 68 1.07 -5.91 -4.25
N GLY A 69 2.10 -5.17 -3.82
CA GLY A 69 2.18 -4.71 -2.43
C GLY A 69 1.09 -3.65 -2.12
N PHE A 70 0.80 -2.73 -3.04
CA PHE A 70 -0.28 -1.75 -2.86
C PHE A 70 -1.67 -2.41 -2.92
N GLU A 71 -1.88 -3.42 -3.77
CA GLU A 71 -3.11 -4.22 -3.78
C GLU A 71 -3.33 -4.93 -2.44
N ALA A 72 -2.27 -5.53 -1.89
CA ALA A 72 -2.33 -6.19 -0.58
C ALA A 72 -2.64 -5.18 0.54
N LEU A 73 -2.06 -3.98 0.49
CA LEU A 73 -2.32 -2.91 1.45
C LEU A 73 -3.77 -2.40 1.35
N GLN A 74 -4.26 -2.11 0.14
CA GLN A 74 -5.64 -1.68 -0.07
C GLN A 74 -6.65 -2.74 0.39
N LYS A 75 -6.37 -4.02 0.13
CA LYS A 75 -7.18 -5.14 0.62
C LYS A 75 -7.21 -5.20 2.14
N ALA A 76 -6.08 -4.93 2.80
CA ALA A 76 -6.03 -4.88 4.27
C ALA A 76 -6.88 -3.72 4.83
N MET A 77 -6.85 -2.54 4.19
CA MET A 77 -7.68 -1.40 4.61
C MET A 77 -9.17 -1.65 4.36
N HIS A 78 -9.54 -2.26 3.23
CA HIS A 78 -10.93 -2.68 2.98
C HIS A 78 -11.42 -3.70 4.00
N ALA A 79 -10.59 -4.68 4.36
CA ALA A 79 -10.95 -5.68 5.36
C ALA A 79 -11.13 -5.05 6.75
N ALA A 80 -10.37 -4.00 7.08
CA ALA A 80 -10.53 -3.25 8.32
C ALA A 80 -11.80 -2.39 8.37
N ALA A 81 -12.50 -2.19 7.24
CA ALA A 81 -13.64 -1.29 7.14
C ALA A 81 -14.79 -1.63 8.10
N GLU A 82 -14.98 -2.93 8.38
CA GLU A 82 -16.01 -3.42 9.31
C GLU A 82 -15.81 -2.92 10.75
N HIS A 83 -14.58 -2.56 11.12
CA HIS A 83 -14.22 -2.07 12.46
C HIS A 83 -14.17 -0.53 12.53
N LEU A 84 -14.27 0.19 11.40
CA LEU A 84 -14.02 1.64 11.38
C LEU A 84 -15.11 2.45 12.07
N ALA A 85 -16.35 1.98 12.11
CA ALA A 85 -17.45 2.68 12.77
C ALA A 85 -17.20 2.83 14.28
N GLU A 86 -16.85 1.73 14.94
CA GLU A 86 -16.50 1.72 16.37
C GLU A 86 -15.20 2.50 16.62
N LEU A 87 -14.20 2.31 15.75
CA LEU A 87 -12.91 2.99 15.86
C LEU A 87 -13.03 4.51 15.72
N LYS A 88 -14.03 5.01 14.99
CA LYS A 88 -14.24 6.44 14.78
C LYS A 88 -14.71 7.17 16.04
N GLU A 89 -15.48 6.51 16.89
CA GLU A 89 -15.92 7.04 18.18
C GLU A 89 -14.76 7.08 19.19
N GLU A 90 -13.91 6.06 19.20
CA GLU A 90 -12.80 5.93 20.17
C GLU A 90 -11.51 6.64 19.74
N ALA A 91 -11.21 6.65 18.44
CA ALA A 91 -9.96 7.11 17.86
C ALA A 91 -10.17 7.70 16.44
N PRO A 92 -10.82 8.87 16.32
CA PRO A 92 -11.27 9.43 15.04
C PRO A 92 -10.15 9.65 14.03
N ARG A 93 -8.95 10.08 14.47
CA ARG A 93 -7.81 10.26 13.58
C ARG A 93 -7.23 8.95 13.05
N LEU A 94 -7.23 7.90 13.87
CA LEU A 94 -6.82 6.57 13.42
C LEU A 94 -7.82 6.02 12.41
N ALA A 95 -9.12 6.13 12.71
CA ALA A 95 -10.18 5.72 11.80
C ALA A 95 -10.08 6.47 10.46
N HIS A 96 -9.89 7.79 10.49
CA HIS A 96 -9.69 8.60 9.28
C HIS A 96 -8.48 8.12 8.46
N ALA A 97 -7.33 7.88 9.09
CA ALA A 97 -6.11 7.42 8.41
C ALA A 97 -6.25 6.03 7.77
N MET A 98 -7.21 5.22 8.21
CA MET A 98 -7.48 3.87 7.69
C MET A 98 -8.65 3.83 6.71
N THR A 99 -9.45 4.89 6.65
CA THR A 99 -10.65 4.94 5.80
C THR A 99 -10.25 5.21 4.35
N VAL A 100 -10.55 4.25 3.48
CA VAL A 100 -10.30 4.36 2.03
C VAL A 100 -11.16 5.47 1.43
N GLY A 101 -10.55 6.33 0.62
CA GLY A 101 -11.19 7.52 0.04
C GLY A 101 -11.19 8.74 0.98
N GLU A 102 -10.76 8.57 2.23
CA GLU A 102 -10.52 9.67 3.17
C GLU A 102 -9.01 9.83 3.45
N GLY A 103 -8.54 9.48 4.65
CA GLY A 103 -7.14 9.57 5.02
C GLY A 103 -6.27 8.49 4.39
N PHE A 104 -6.87 7.38 3.92
CA PHE A 104 -6.21 6.42 3.05
C PHE A 104 -6.67 6.63 1.60
N PRO A 105 -5.76 6.79 0.63
CA PRO A 105 -6.15 7.02 -0.76
C PRO A 105 -6.88 5.81 -1.35
N ASP A 106 -7.91 6.05 -2.16
CA ASP A 106 -8.47 4.99 -2.99
C ASP A 106 -7.55 4.74 -4.20
N LEU A 107 -6.93 3.57 -4.24
CA LEU A 107 -6.02 3.16 -5.30
C LEU A 107 -6.68 2.21 -6.30
N HIS A 108 -7.99 1.93 -6.19
CA HIS A 108 -8.66 0.90 -6.98
C HIS A 108 -8.52 1.11 -8.48
N GLU A 109 -8.93 2.28 -8.97
CA GLU A 109 -8.88 2.61 -10.41
C GLU A 109 -7.45 2.64 -10.93
N LEU A 110 -6.53 3.21 -10.13
CA LEU A 110 -5.12 3.28 -10.49
C LEU A 110 -4.53 1.88 -10.66
N LEU A 111 -4.70 1.01 -9.67
CA LEU A 111 -4.20 -0.36 -9.72
C LEU A 111 -4.86 -1.17 -10.85
N ALA A 112 -6.16 -0.98 -11.06
CA ALA A 112 -6.89 -1.62 -12.17
C ALA A 112 -6.34 -1.18 -13.54
N SER A 113 -6.03 0.11 -13.72
CA SER A 113 -5.45 0.63 -14.96
C SER A 113 -4.07 0.01 -15.25
N PHE A 114 -3.23 -0.14 -14.22
CA PHE A 114 -1.94 -0.81 -14.36
C PHE A 114 -2.08 -2.29 -14.68
N ARG A 115 -3.05 -2.99 -14.07
CA ARG A 115 -3.31 -4.40 -14.38
C ARG A 115 -3.81 -4.61 -15.79
N ALA A 116 -4.63 -3.70 -16.33
CA ALA A 116 -5.07 -3.75 -17.71
C ALA A 116 -3.94 -3.44 -18.71
N ALA A 117 -2.88 -2.75 -18.29
CA ALA A 117 -1.77 -2.35 -19.14
C ALA A 117 -0.71 -3.45 -19.37
N PHE A 118 -0.73 -4.55 -18.60
CA PHE A 118 0.24 -5.65 -18.72
C PHE A 118 -0.48 -6.99 -18.90
N ASP A 119 -0.17 -7.70 -20.00
CA ASP A 119 -0.55 -9.11 -20.14
C ASP A 119 0.25 -9.98 -19.14
N ARG A 120 -0.43 -10.94 -18.51
CA ARG A 120 0.15 -11.88 -17.54
C ARG A 120 1.02 -12.95 -18.21
#